data_AF-A0A1G2T1M0-F1
#
_entry.id   AF-A0A1G2T1M0-F1
#
_cell.length_a   1.000
_cell.length_b   1.000
_cell.length_c   1.000
_cell.angle_alpha   90.00
_cell.angle_beta   90.00
_cell.angle_gamma   90.00
#
_symmetry.space_group_name_H-M   'P 1'
#
loop_
_entity.id
_entity.type
_entity.pdbx_description
1 polymer ?
#
loop_
_entity_poly.entity_id
_entity_poly.type
_entity_poly.pdbx_seq_one_letter_code
_entity_poly.pdbx_strand_id
1 'polypeptide(L)'
;MQITSVVGSENCRGIPLKGWDSVKAALQAYSEGKARGARATTNHQAEAIEQMGGGLAVGLMLYAGALAGSPDAFVERMLQEAETAIRRNSRWNRHYDYDGQGNFFKTTVEIELRDKDEDVYVLNVHAAYVGDAPEQGLADFLGVPRTLLSKSVVVTTEPLDDKQFAIDFSQIYTGIGGLLGLEAEVGQQIAAQMMTGDRYDSPKSFVLKEDDDVRVTVSIGRVESRYRHDGNGSSLDTWKVDGSILVGFLASSYEDRSKKEAPSFVITVSKKPADESQYGYSPVWDAELRQRITALADEIIKGMASV
;
A
#
# COMPACT_ATOMS: atom_id res chain seq x y z
N MET A 1 16.40 -17.00 -18.95
CA MET A 1 15.98 -15.77 -18.24
C MET A 1 16.89 -15.61 -17.03
N GLN A 2 17.41 -14.41 -16.78
CA GLN A 2 18.25 -14.12 -15.63
C GLN A 2 17.55 -13.11 -14.70
N ILE A 3 17.60 -13.34 -13.39
CA ILE A 3 17.16 -12.37 -12.38
C ILE A 3 18.24 -11.29 -12.26
N THR A 4 17.83 -10.03 -12.36
CA THR A 4 18.74 -8.87 -12.30
C THR A 4 18.72 -8.17 -10.96
N SER A 5 17.60 -8.22 -10.24
CA SER A 5 17.48 -7.64 -8.91
C SER A 5 16.36 -8.27 -8.10
N VAL A 6 16.55 -8.39 -6.79
CA VAL A 6 15.52 -8.77 -5.83
C VAL A 6 15.48 -7.71 -4.73
N VAL A 7 14.33 -7.04 -4.57
CA VAL A 7 14.19 -5.92 -3.62
C VAL A 7 12.96 -6.15 -2.74
N GLY A 8 13.16 -6.05 -1.42
CA GLY A 8 12.09 -6.07 -0.44
C GLY A 8 11.58 -4.68 -0.09
N SER A 9 10.27 -4.54 0.10
CA SER A 9 9.65 -3.30 0.60
C SER A 9 8.54 -3.61 1.61
N GLU A 10 8.38 -2.73 2.60
CA GLU A 10 7.26 -2.75 3.54
C GLU A 10 6.12 -1.87 3.03
N ASN A 11 4.90 -2.42 3.04
CA ASN A 11 3.68 -1.63 2.94
C ASN A 11 3.09 -1.49 4.35
N CYS A 12 3.19 -0.29 4.92
CA CYS A 12 2.71 0.01 6.27
C CYS A 12 1.62 1.08 6.20
N ARG A 13 0.58 0.91 6.99
CA ARG A 13 -0.54 1.86 7.08
C ARG A 13 -1.19 1.81 8.46
N GLY A 14 -1.66 2.94 8.95
CA GLY A 14 -2.38 3.05 10.22
C GLY A 14 -1.49 2.88 11.45
N ILE A 15 -1.87 3.54 12.54
CA ILE A 15 -1.16 3.54 13.82
C ILE A 15 -1.98 2.72 14.81
N PRO A 16 -1.44 1.61 15.37
CA PRO A 16 -2.15 0.84 16.39
C PRO A 16 -2.13 1.59 17.73
N LEU A 17 -3.30 1.80 18.34
CA LEU A 17 -3.47 2.55 19.57
C LEU A 17 -4.31 1.72 20.55
N LYS A 18 -3.79 1.50 21.76
CA LYS A 18 -4.51 0.80 22.83
C LYS A 18 -5.36 1.80 23.61
N GLY A 19 -6.67 1.59 23.62
CA GLY A 19 -7.63 2.45 24.29
C GLY A 19 -8.08 3.67 23.50
N TRP A 20 -9.34 4.06 23.69
CA TRP A 20 -9.93 5.25 23.06
C TRP A 20 -9.20 6.55 23.43
N ASP A 21 -8.69 6.64 24.67
CA ASP A 21 -7.92 7.80 25.12
C ASP A 21 -6.62 7.99 24.31
N SER A 22 -6.00 6.90 23.85
CA SER A 22 -4.82 6.97 22.97
C SER A 22 -5.18 7.50 21.57
N VAL A 23 -6.37 7.14 21.04
CA VAL A 23 -6.90 7.72 19.79
C VAL A 23 -7.10 9.22 19.94
N LYS A 24 -7.71 9.64 21.05
CA LYS A 24 -7.93 11.05 21.37
C LYS A 24 -6.62 11.82 21.48
N ALA A 25 -5.66 11.32 22.26
CA ALA A 25 -4.37 11.96 22.44
C ALA A 25 -3.59 12.08 21.12
N ALA A 26 -3.64 11.05 20.26
CA ALA A 26 -3.01 11.08 18.94
C ALA A 26 -3.61 12.17 18.04
N LEU A 27 -4.94 12.27 17.97
CA LEU A 27 -5.63 13.28 17.16
C LEU A 27 -5.44 14.70 17.70
N GLN A 28 -5.38 14.88 19.02
CA GLN A 28 -5.02 16.16 19.64
C GLN A 28 -3.59 16.57 19.27
N ALA A 29 -2.62 15.67 19.42
CA ALA A 29 -1.23 15.92 19.04
C ALA A 29 -1.08 16.29 17.55
N TYR A 30 -1.85 15.62 16.68
CA TYR A 30 -1.93 15.96 15.27
C TYR A 30 -2.51 17.36 15.05
N SER A 31 -3.64 17.68 15.71
CA SER A 31 -4.32 18.97 15.61
C SER A 31 -3.45 20.14 16.05
N GLU A 32 -2.68 19.96 17.13
CA GLU A 32 -1.72 20.94 17.65
C GLU A 32 -0.47 21.09 16.76
N GLY A 33 -0.25 20.15 15.84
CA GLY A 33 0.89 20.15 14.92
C GLY A 33 2.20 19.71 15.58
N LYS A 34 2.11 18.89 16.63
CA LYS A 34 3.29 18.34 17.33
C LYS A 34 4.02 17.29 16.49
N ALA A 35 3.29 16.57 15.65
CA ALA A 35 3.83 15.57 14.73
C ALA A 35 4.46 16.21 13.48
N ARG A 36 5.60 15.68 13.04
CA ARG A 36 6.20 16.06 11.75
C ARG A 36 5.20 15.75 10.64
N GLY A 37 5.08 16.64 9.66
CA GLY A 37 4.13 16.44 8.55
C GLY A 37 2.66 16.74 8.88
N ALA A 38 2.28 17.05 10.13
CA ALA A 38 0.93 17.50 10.45
C ALA A 38 0.53 18.80 9.71
N ARG A 39 1.52 19.64 9.37
CA ARG A 39 1.34 20.86 8.55
C ARG A 39 1.69 20.65 7.08
N ALA A 40 1.92 19.42 6.62
CA ALA A 40 2.49 19.17 5.30
C ALA A 40 1.60 19.71 4.16
N THR A 41 0.28 19.57 4.27
CA THR A 41 -0.66 20.19 3.33
C THR A 41 -0.55 21.72 3.32
N THR A 42 -0.53 22.34 4.51
CA THR A 42 -0.41 23.80 4.64
C THR A 42 0.93 24.31 4.09
N ASN A 43 2.02 23.59 4.34
CA ASN A 43 3.35 23.92 3.84
C ASN A 43 3.41 23.79 2.31
N HIS A 44 2.90 22.69 1.75
CA HIS A 44 2.85 22.48 0.30
C HIS A 44 2.05 23.59 -0.40
N GLN A 45 0.92 24.00 0.19
CA GLN A 45 0.12 25.10 -0.37
C GLN A 45 0.80 26.46 -0.21
N ALA A 46 1.47 26.72 0.92
CA ALA A 46 2.26 27.92 1.11
C ALA A 46 3.39 28.02 0.07
N GLU A 47 4.13 26.93 -0.16
CA GLU A 47 5.18 26.84 -1.18
C GLU A 47 4.62 27.06 -2.60
N ALA A 48 3.48 26.45 -2.92
CA ALA A 48 2.83 26.65 -4.23
C ALA A 48 2.41 28.12 -4.44
N ILE A 49 1.87 28.78 -3.41
CA ILE A 49 1.46 30.21 -3.47
C ILE A 49 2.68 31.13 -3.52
N GLU A 50 3.75 30.81 -2.80
CA GLU A 50 5.02 31.54 -2.82
C GLU A 50 5.66 31.49 -4.23
N GLN A 51 5.69 30.30 -4.85
CA GLN A 51 6.17 30.12 -6.23
C GLN A 51 5.33 30.89 -7.26
N MET A 52 4.05 31.18 -6.95
CA MET A 52 3.18 32.03 -7.77
C MET A 52 3.29 33.53 -7.47
N GLY A 53 4.19 33.96 -6.57
CA GLY A 53 4.43 35.37 -6.24
C GLY A 53 3.43 36.00 -5.27
N GLY A 54 2.66 35.20 -4.54
CA GLY A 54 1.51 35.65 -3.73
C GLY A 54 1.74 35.75 -2.21
N GLY A 55 2.84 36.36 -1.73
CA GLY A 55 3.20 36.36 -0.29
C GLY A 55 2.13 36.89 0.68
N LEU A 56 1.25 37.79 0.24
CA LEU A 56 0.11 38.29 1.02
C LEU A 56 -1.00 37.24 1.23
N ALA A 57 -1.19 36.32 0.26
CA ALA A 57 -2.15 35.23 0.35
C ALA A 57 -1.67 34.12 1.28
N VAL A 58 -0.36 33.84 1.34
CA VAL A 58 0.25 32.94 2.34
C VAL A 58 -0.01 33.46 3.75
N GLY A 59 0.21 34.77 3.98
CA GLY A 59 -0.07 35.42 5.26
C GLY A 59 -1.53 35.32 5.69
N LEU A 60 -2.48 35.52 4.77
CA LEU A 60 -3.91 35.38 5.03
C LEU A 60 -4.34 33.93 5.29
N MET A 61 -3.76 32.94 4.60
CA MET A 61 -4.05 31.52 4.81
C MET A 61 -3.56 31.04 6.19
N LEU A 62 -2.35 31.45 6.58
CA LEU A 62 -1.79 31.16 7.90
C LEU A 62 -2.57 31.88 9.01
N TYR A 63 -3.01 33.12 8.77
CA TYR A 63 -3.82 33.89 9.72
C TYR A 63 -5.24 33.32 9.88
N ALA A 64 -5.87 32.87 8.78
CA ALA A 64 -7.16 32.18 8.82
C ALA A 64 -7.06 30.82 9.55
N GLY A 65 -5.95 30.10 9.39
CA GLY A 65 -5.64 28.90 10.16
C GLY A 65 -5.46 29.17 11.67
N ALA A 66 -4.90 30.33 12.03
CA ALA A 66 -4.77 30.78 13.42
C ALA A 66 -6.09 31.29 14.04
N LEU A 67 -7.07 31.68 13.22
CA LEU A 67 -8.41 32.11 13.63
C LEU A 67 -9.44 30.97 13.66
N ALA A 68 -9.11 29.80 13.12
CA ALA A 68 -9.92 28.60 13.33
C ALA A 68 -9.93 28.30 14.84
N GLY A 69 -11.11 28.09 15.42
CA GLY A 69 -11.31 27.95 16.86
C GLY A 69 -10.47 26.85 17.52
N SER A 70 -10.59 26.69 18.84
CA SER A 70 -9.76 25.76 19.62
C SER A 70 -9.62 24.39 18.91
N PRO A 71 -8.40 23.98 18.52
CA PRO A 71 -8.12 22.68 17.89
C PRO A 71 -8.76 21.51 18.64
N ASP A 72 -8.80 21.61 19.97
CA ASP A 72 -9.43 20.64 20.85
C ASP A 72 -10.94 20.51 20.60
N ALA A 73 -11.66 21.62 20.40
CA ALA A 73 -13.10 21.59 20.16
C ALA A 73 -13.48 20.94 18.81
N PHE A 74 -12.58 20.98 17.83
CA PHE A 74 -12.76 20.24 16.58
C PHE A 74 -12.57 18.74 16.79
N VAL A 75 -11.47 18.34 17.44
CA VAL A 75 -11.17 16.94 17.73
C VAL A 75 -12.24 16.30 18.62
N GLU A 76 -12.73 16.98 19.65
CA GLU A 76 -13.77 16.44 20.54
C GLU A 76 -15.08 16.17 19.79
N ARG A 77 -15.52 17.08 18.91
CA ARG A 77 -16.73 16.85 18.09
C ARG A 77 -16.55 15.67 17.13
N MET A 78 -15.39 15.58 16.50
CA MET A 78 -15.04 14.45 15.65
C MET A 78 -15.08 13.12 16.43
N LEU A 79 -14.51 13.09 17.63
CA LEU A 79 -14.47 11.90 18.48
C LEU A 79 -15.87 11.50 18.97
N GLN A 80 -16.75 12.45 19.28
CA GLN A 80 -18.15 12.14 19.64
C GLN A 80 -18.91 11.43 18.50
N GLU A 81 -18.73 11.92 17.27
CA GLU A 81 -19.27 11.26 16.08
C GLU A 81 -18.65 9.87 15.86
N ALA A 82 -17.32 9.79 15.97
CA ALA A 82 -16.58 8.56 15.74
C ALA A 82 -16.91 7.47 16.77
N GLU A 83 -17.00 7.80 18.05
CA GLU A 83 -17.32 6.85 19.12
C GLU A 83 -18.69 6.19 18.88
N THR A 84 -19.68 6.98 18.47
CA THR A 84 -21.03 6.47 18.17
C THR A 84 -21.01 5.50 16.98
N ALA A 85 -20.24 5.81 15.94
CA ALA A 85 -20.12 4.97 14.75
C ALA A 85 -19.31 3.69 15.01
N ILE A 86 -18.20 3.78 15.74
CA ILE A 86 -17.34 2.64 16.07
C ILE A 86 -18.09 1.65 16.96
N ARG A 87 -18.87 2.11 17.94
CA ARG A 87 -19.72 1.20 18.74
C ARG A 87 -20.71 0.38 17.90
N ARG A 88 -21.15 0.92 16.75
CA ARG A 88 -22.12 0.25 15.85
C ARG A 88 -21.44 -0.64 14.80
N ASN A 89 -20.39 -0.12 14.17
CA ASN A 89 -19.81 -0.69 12.95
C ASN A 89 -18.33 -1.07 13.09
N SER A 90 -17.74 -0.88 14.27
CA SER A 90 -16.30 -1.01 14.54
C SER A 90 -15.40 -0.11 13.68
N ARG A 91 -15.97 0.83 12.92
CA ARG A 91 -15.24 1.72 12.02
C ARG A 91 -15.93 3.07 11.88
N TRP A 92 -15.12 4.11 11.69
CA TRP A 92 -15.54 5.45 11.30
C TRP A 92 -14.52 6.04 10.33
N ASN A 93 -14.97 6.82 9.35
CA ASN A 93 -14.10 7.62 8.51
C ASN A 93 -14.74 8.97 8.19
N ARG A 94 -13.90 9.97 7.95
CA ARG A 94 -14.33 11.27 7.43
C ARG A 94 -13.26 11.89 6.55
N HIS A 95 -13.71 12.42 5.42
CA HIS A 95 -12.90 13.19 4.48
C HIS A 95 -13.16 14.66 4.72
N TYR A 96 -12.10 15.40 5.01
CA TYR A 96 -12.16 16.84 5.24
C TYR A 96 -11.58 17.57 4.04
N ASP A 97 -12.43 17.99 3.13
CA ASP A 97 -11.98 18.68 1.92
C ASP A 97 -11.62 20.14 2.22
N TYR A 98 -12.57 20.89 2.77
CA TYR A 98 -12.39 22.30 3.16
C TYR A 98 -12.98 22.62 4.54
N ASP A 99 -13.63 21.64 5.16
CA ASP A 99 -14.28 21.74 6.47
C ASP A 99 -13.39 21.24 7.63
N GLY A 100 -12.23 20.68 7.30
CA GLY A 100 -11.18 20.34 8.27
C GLY A 100 -10.55 21.60 8.86
N GLN A 101 -10.53 21.71 10.18
CA GLN A 101 -9.90 22.85 10.86
C GLN A 101 -8.40 22.62 11.06
N GLY A 102 -7.60 23.67 10.86
CA GLY A 102 -6.15 23.64 11.05
C GLY A 102 -5.48 22.54 10.23
N ASN A 103 -4.79 21.62 10.92
CA ASN A 103 -4.02 20.54 10.30
C ASN A 103 -4.88 19.43 9.65
N PHE A 104 -6.21 19.44 9.84
CA PHE A 104 -7.11 18.48 9.20
C PHE A 104 -7.58 18.91 7.80
N PHE A 105 -7.11 20.05 7.30
CA PHE A 105 -7.45 20.51 5.95
C PHE A 105 -6.98 19.52 4.87
N LYS A 106 -7.84 19.17 3.91
CA LYS A 106 -7.59 18.17 2.84
C LYS A 106 -7.08 16.83 3.38
N THR A 107 -7.60 16.43 4.54
CA THR A 107 -7.17 15.22 5.26
C THR A 107 -8.32 14.24 5.38
N THR A 108 -8.03 12.95 5.26
CA THR A 108 -8.92 11.85 5.60
C THR A 108 -8.47 11.24 6.90
N VAL A 109 -9.41 11.06 7.83
CA VAL A 109 -9.18 10.34 9.09
C VAL A 109 -10.04 9.09 9.09
N GLU A 110 -9.44 7.94 9.37
CA GLU A 110 -10.16 6.68 9.57
C GLU A 110 -9.77 6.07 10.90
N ILE A 111 -10.74 5.62 11.68
CA ILE A 111 -10.53 4.90 12.93
C ILE A 111 -11.27 3.57 12.85
N GLU A 112 -10.58 2.49 13.15
CA GLU A 112 -11.16 1.14 13.16
C GLU A 112 -10.78 0.40 14.44
N LEU A 113 -11.78 -0.15 15.13
CA LEU A 113 -11.59 -1.05 16.26
C LEU A 113 -11.25 -2.45 15.71
N ARG A 114 -10.01 -2.87 15.94
CA ARG A 114 -9.46 -4.11 15.39
C ARG A 114 -9.50 -5.27 16.36
N ASP A 115 -9.33 -4.99 17.65
CA ASP A 115 -9.42 -5.98 18.71
C ASP A 115 -10.30 -5.40 19.84
N LYS A 116 -11.42 -6.06 20.11
CA LYS A 116 -12.36 -5.62 21.16
C LYS A 116 -11.89 -6.06 22.55
N ASP A 117 -11.16 -7.16 22.65
CA ASP A 117 -10.74 -7.74 23.91
C ASP A 117 -9.48 -7.03 24.42
N GLU A 118 -8.58 -6.65 23.51
CA GLU A 118 -7.41 -5.82 23.81
C GLU A 118 -7.66 -4.30 23.69
N ASP A 119 -8.86 -3.88 23.28
CA ASP A 119 -9.25 -2.49 23.02
C ASP A 119 -8.26 -1.77 22.07
N VAL A 120 -7.93 -2.41 20.95
CA VAL A 120 -6.96 -1.92 19.96
C VAL A 120 -7.67 -1.25 18.79
N TYR A 121 -7.33 0.01 18.56
CA TYR A 121 -7.77 0.81 17.42
C TYR A 121 -6.64 0.96 16.41
N VAL A 122 -6.98 1.12 15.14
CA VAL A 122 -6.04 1.55 14.09
C VAL A 122 -6.49 2.90 13.57
N LEU A 123 -5.63 3.91 13.75
CA LEU A 123 -5.83 5.28 13.27
C LEU A 123 -5.09 5.50 11.96
N ASN A 124 -5.81 5.89 10.90
CA ASN A 124 -5.23 6.27 9.62
C ASN A 124 -5.42 7.77 9.39
N VAL A 125 -4.36 8.45 8.94
CA VAL A 125 -4.40 9.90 8.64
C VAL A 125 -3.72 10.18 7.29
N HIS A 126 -4.51 10.45 6.27
CA HIS A 126 -4.02 10.63 4.90
C HIS A 126 -4.31 12.05 4.39
N ALA A 127 -3.37 12.68 3.70
CA ALA A 127 -3.57 14.02 3.13
C ALA A 127 -3.36 14.05 1.62
N ALA A 128 -4.27 14.75 0.91
CA ALA A 128 -4.40 14.66 -0.55
C ALA A 128 -3.14 14.97 -1.38
N TYR A 129 -2.20 15.76 -0.85
CA TYR A 129 -1.00 16.20 -1.59
C TYR A 129 0.29 15.52 -1.14
N VAL A 130 0.29 14.91 0.05
CA VAL A 130 1.51 14.39 0.69
C VAL A 130 1.35 12.94 1.14
N GLY A 131 0.22 12.33 0.77
CA GLY A 131 -0.10 10.94 1.03
C GLY A 131 -0.10 10.62 2.52
N ASP A 132 0.67 9.62 2.89
CA ASP A 132 0.76 9.06 4.24
C ASP A 132 1.83 9.73 5.11
N ALA A 133 2.48 10.80 4.63
CA ALA A 133 3.47 11.55 5.41
C ALA A 133 2.95 12.04 6.79
N PRO A 134 1.70 12.52 6.93
CA PRO A 134 1.17 12.92 8.23
C PRO A 134 0.97 11.74 9.18
N GLU A 135 0.54 10.58 8.66
CA GLU A 135 0.44 9.34 9.43
C GLU A 135 1.80 8.87 9.93
N GLN A 136 2.82 8.84 9.05
CA GLN A 136 4.17 8.44 9.43
C GLN A 136 4.73 9.37 10.52
N GLY A 137 4.61 10.69 10.35
CA GLY A 137 5.16 11.62 11.33
C GLY A 137 4.38 11.63 12.66
N LEU A 138 3.09 11.28 12.66
CA LEU A 138 2.34 11.05 13.89
C LEU A 138 2.78 9.74 14.57
N ALA A 139 3.00 8.67 13.81
CA ALA A 139 3.52 7.40 14.32
C ALA A 139 4.90 7.60 15.00
N ASP A 140 5.80 8.34 14.33
CA ASP A 140 7.12 8.68 14.85
C ASP A 140 7.04 9.50 16.14
N PHE A 141 6.14 10.49 16.20
CA PHE A 141 5.92 11.31 17.39
C PHE A 141 5.41 10.49 18.58
N LEU A 142 4.53 9.53 18.34
CA LEU A 142 3.98 8.64 19.38
C LEU A 142 4.96 7.54 19.79
N GLY A 143 6.03 7.32 19.02
CA GLY A 143 6.95 6.20 19.24
C GLY A 143 6.31 4.83 18.97
N VAL A 144 5.27 4.79 18.13
CA VAL A 144 4.52 3.57 17.81
C VAL A 144 4.66 3.27 16.32
N PRO A 145 5.16 2.09 15.93
CA PRO A 145 5.28 1.74 14.52
C PRO A 145 3.91 1.58 13.87
N ARG A 146 3.79 2.02 12.62
CA ARG A 146 2.59 1.77 11.81
C ARG A 146 2.36 0.28 11.61
N THR A 147 1.10 -0.13 11.46
CA THR A 147 0.77 -1.54 11.22
C THR A 147 1.33 -2.00 9.88
N LEU A 148 1.76 -3.25 9.82
CA LEU A 148 2.23 -3.86 8.57
C LEU A 148 1.03 -4.40 7.79
N LEU A 149 0.84 -3.95 6.55
CA LEU A 149 -0.15 -4.53 5.65
C LEU A 149 0.44 -5.73 4.91
N SER A 150 1.64 -5.55 4.35
CA SER A 150 2.34 -6.60 3.63
C SER A 150 3.83 -6.30 3.47
N LYS A 151 4.60 -7.37 3.19
CA LYS A 151 5.96 -7.30 2.67
C LYS A 151 5.92 -7.73 1.21
N SER A 152 6.42 -6.89 0.31
CA SER A 152 6.53 -7.19 -1.11
C SER A 152 7.98 -7.44 -1.48
N VAL A 153 8.21 -8.50 -2.23
CA VAL A 153 9.51 -8.87 -2.82
C VAL A 153 9.37 -8.73 -4.33
N VAL A 154 9.96 -7.66 -4.88
CA VAL A 154 9.98 -7.39 -6.31
C VAL A 154 11.18 -8.10 -6.92
N VAL A 155 10.91 -9.01 -7.86
CA VAL A 155 11.92 -9.74 -8.61
C VAL A 155 11.93 -9.21 -10.05
N THR A 156 13.02 -8.56 -10.42
CA THR A 156 13.23 -8.01 -11.77
C THR A 156 14.03 -9.00 -12.59
N THR A 157 13.63 -9.20 -13.85
CA THR A 157 14.30 -10.11 -14.77
C THR A 157 14.81 -9.37 -16.00
N GLU A 158 15.75 -9.98 -16.72
CA GLU A 158 16.17 -9.45 -18.02
C GLU A 158 15.02 -9.52 -19.03
N PRO A 159 14.86 -8.48 -19.87
CA PRO A 159 13.91 -8.54 -20.98
C PRO A 159 14.33 -9.61 -22.00
N LEU A 160 13.38 -10.14 -22.76
CA LEU A 160 13.67 -11.09 -23.84
C LEU A 160 14.35 -10.39 -25.03
N ASP A 161 13.85 -9.19 -25.35
CA ASP A 161 14.39 -8.28 -26.36
C ASP A 161 13.99 -6.83 -26.01
N ASP A 162 14.31 -5.86 -26.87
CA ASP A 162 14.01 -4.43 -26.64
C ASP A 162 12.51 -4.09 -26.48
N LYS A 163 11.60 -5.03 -26.75
CA LYS A 163 10.15 -4.83 -26.78
C LYS A 163 9.38 -5.84 -25.94
N GLN A 164 9.95 -7.01 -25.68
CA GLN A 164 9.24 -8.14 -25.08
C GLN A 164 9.86 -8.57 -23.75
N PHE A 165 9.00 -9.05 -22.86
CA PHE A 165 9.40 -9.80 -21.68
C PHE A 165 9.17 -11.30 -21.89
N ALA A 166 9.95 -12.10 -21.17
CA ALA A 166 9.62 -13.49 -20.88
C ALA A 166 9.88 -13.70 -19.38
N ILE A 167 8.85 -14.08 -18.62
CA ILE A 167 8.96 -14.42 -17.20
C ILE A 167 8.73 -15.92 -17.05
N ASP A 168 9.78 -16.65 -16.66
CA ASP A 168 9.73 -18.08 -16.36
C ASP A 168 9.45 -18.30 -14.87
N PHE A 169 8.22 -18.68 -14.54
CA PHE A 169 7.80 -18.92 -13.17
C PHE A 169 8.36 -20.23 -12.57
N SER A 170 9.05 -21.08 -13.35
CA SER A 170 9.78 -22.24 -12.79
C SER A 170 10.91 -21.81 -11.84
N GLN A 171 11.39 -20.57 -11.98
CA GLN A 171 12.38 -19.98 -11.08
C GLN A 171 11.85 -19.78 -9.65
N ILE A 172 10.53 -19.64 -9.47
CA ILE A 172 9.92 -19.57 -8.14
C ILE A 172 10.09 -20.91 -7.42
N TYR A 173 9.82 -22.03 -8.10
CA TYR A 173 10.07 -23.35 -7.54
C TYR A 173 11.57 -23.54 -7.21
N THR A 174 12.45 -23.12 -8.12
CA THR A 174 13.91 -23.24 -7.92
C THR A 174 14.40 -22.43 -6.72
N GLY A 175 13.92 -21.19 -6.56
CA GLY A 175 14.40 -20.28 -5.52
C GLY A 175 13.75 -20.47 -4.15
N ILE A 176 12.45 -20.76 -4.11
CA ILE A 176 11.68 -20.80 -2.86
C ILE A 176 10.75 -22.02 -2.73
N GLY A 177 10.85 -23.01 -3.63
CA GLY A 177 10.01 -24.21 -3.61
C GLY A 177 10.17 -25.03 -2.33
N GLY A 178 11.41 -25.27 -1.90
CA GLY A 178 11.68 -25.98 -0.64
C GLY A 178 11.23 -25.23 0.61
N LEU A 179 11.35 -23.89 0.61
CA LEU A 179 10.93 -23.02 1.71
C LEU A 179 9.41 -23.05 1.90
N LEU A 180 8.67 -22.97 0.81
CA LEU A 180 7.20 -22.88 0.83
C LEU A 180 6.51 -24.24 0.70
N GLY A 181 7.24 -25.31 0.36
CA GLY A 181 6.68 -26.64 0.10
C GLY A 181 5.93 -26.71 -1.23
N LEU A 182 6.43 -26.03 -2.27
CA LEU A 182 5.80 -25.99 -3.59
C LEU A 182 6.13 -27.24 -4.41
N GLU A 183 5.24 -27.59 -5.34
CA GLU A 183 5.46 -28.62 -6.35
C GLU A 183 6.16 -28.03 -7.60
N ALA A 184 6.82 -28.87 -8.39
CA ALA A 184 7.60 -28.43 -9.55
C ALA A 184 6.72 -27.80 -10.64
N GLU A 185 5.47 -28.23 -10.73
CA GLU A 185 4.47 -27.77 -11.69
C GLU A 185 3.89 -26.39 -11.35
N VAL A 186 4.19 -25.82 -10.19
CA VAL A 186 3.63 -24.54 -9.72
C VAL A 186 3.86 -23.40 -10.72
N GLY A 187 4.99 -23.39 -11.43
CA GLY A 187 5.29 -22.37 -12.44
C GLY A 187 4.26 -22.33 -13.58
N GLN A 188 3.77 -23.50 -14.03
CA GLN A 188 2.75 -23.61 -15.07
C GLN A 188 1.39 -23.12 -14.56
N GLN A 189 1.07 -23.43 -13.30
CA GLN A 189 -0.17 -22.98 -12.66
C GLN A 189 -0.20 -21.46 -12.49
N ILE A 190 0.93 -20.86 -12.09
CA ILE A 190 1.08 -19.42 -11.99
C ILE A 190 0.86 -18.77 -13.37
N ALA A 191 1.56 -19.25 -14.41
CA ALA A 191 1.44 -18.71 -15.76
C ALA A 191 -0.01 -18.78 -16.27
N ALA A 192 -0.68 -19.92 -16.08
CA ALA A 192 -2.08 -20.10 -16.44
C ALA A 192 -3.01 -19.15 -15.68
N GLN A 193 -2.79 -18.96 -14.37
CA GLN A 193 -3.59 -18.04 -13.55
C GLN A 193 -3.47 -16.59 -14.03
N MET A 194 -2.29 -16.14 -14.46
CA MET A 194 -2.08 -14.78 -15.01
C MET A 194 -2.86 -14.55 -16.31
N MET A 195 -3.26 -15.61 -17.01
CA MET A 195 -4.08 -15.56 -18.21
C MET A 195 -5.59 -15.69 -17.94
N THR A 196 -6.02 -15.76 -16.68
CA THR A 196 -7.44 -15.73 -16.31
C THR A 196 -8.01 -14.30 -16.33
N GLY A 197 -9.33 -14.18 -16.37
CA GLY A 197 -10.04 -12.89 -16.45
C GLY A 197 -10.25 -12.39 -17.88
N ASP A 198 -11.05 -11.33 -18.00
CA ASP A 198 -11.31 -10.66 -19.28
C ASP A 198 -10.55 -9.32 -19.40
N ARG A 199 -10.88 -8.53 -20.43
CA ARG A 199 -10.23 -7.24 -20.71
C ARG A 199 -10.47 -6.16 -19.65
N TYR A 200 -11.41 -6.36 -18.75
CA TYR A 200 -11.73 -5.45 -17.64
C TYR A 200 -11.08 -5.91 -16.33
N ASP A 201 -10.60 -7.15 -16.28
CA ASP A 201 -9.96 -7.72 -15.11
C ASP A 201 -8.46 -7.39 -15.08
N SER A 202 -7.96 -7.14 -13.87
CA SER A 202 -6.52 -7.18 -13.62
C SER A 202 -6.07 -8.64 -13.46
N PRO A 203 -4.85 -8.99 -13.90
CA PRO A 203 -4.30 -10.32 -13.66
C PRO A 203 -4.37 -10.67 -12.17
N LYS A 204 -4.99 -11.81 -11.85
CA LYS A 204 -5.17 -12.25 -10.48
C LYS A 204 -3.86 -12.78 -9.91
N SER A 205 -3.59 -12.46 -8.65
CA SER A 205 -2.50 -13.09 -7.92
C SER A 205 -2.75 -14.58 -7.74
N PHE A 206 -1.68 -15.37 -7.76
CA PHE A 206 -1.70 -16.80 -7.43
C PHE A 206 -1.24 -16.99 -5.98
N VAL A 207 -1.92 -17.85 -5.21
CA VAL A 207 -1.53 -18.16 -3.82
C VAL A 207 -0.48 -19.26 -3.84
N LEU A 208 0.75 -18.95 -3.42
CA LEU A 208 1.85 -19.91 -3.33
C LEU A 208 1.74 -20.76 -2.07
N LYS A 209 1.39 -20.11 -0.95
CA LYS A 209 1.25 -20.76 0.36
C LYS A 209 0.23 -20.01 1.18
N GLU A 210 -0.54 -20.75 1.96
CA GLU A 210 -1.42 -20.20 2.98
C GLU A 210 -1.39 -21.11 4.21
N ASP A 211 -1.17 -20.51 5.37
CA ASP A 211 -1.36 -21.15 6.67
C ASP A 211 -2.39 -20.36 7.51
N ASP A 212 -2.52 -20.67 8.80
CA ASP A 212 -3.57 -20.08 9.65
C ASP A 212 -3.51 -18.55 9.71
N ASP A 213 -2.31 -17.94 9.65
CA ASP A 213 -2.14 -16.50 9.84
C ASP A 213 -1.47 -15.80 8.66
N VAL A 214 -0.73 -16.53 7.82
CA VAL A 214 0.11 -15.96 6.76
C VAL A 214 -0.31 -16.46 5.39
N ARG A 215 -0.39 -15.53 4.43
CA ARG A 215 -0.61 -15.78 3.01
C ARG A 215 0.59 -15.28 2.22
N VAL A 216 1.09 -16.12 1.31
CA VAL A 216 2.11 -15.78 0.32
C VAL A 216 1.49 -15.85 -1.06
N THR A 217 1.51 -14.75 -1.80
CA THR A 217 1.01 -14.67 -3.17
C THR A 217 2.10 -14.26 -4.13
N VAL A 218 1.91 -14.58 -5.41
CA VAL A 218 2.67 -14.01 -6.52
C VAL A 218 1.73 -13.29 -7.47
N SER A 219 2.12 -12.11 -7.91
CA SER A 219 1.44 -11.35 -8.95
C SER A 219 2.44 -10.88 -9.99
N ILE A 220 1.93 -10.51 -11.17
CA ILE A 220 2.73 -9.79 -12.13
C ILE A 220 3.11 -8.41 -11.56
N GLY A 221 4.33 -7.97 -11.84
CA GLY A 221 4.85 -6.66 -11.47
C GLY A 221 4.81 -5.74 -12.69
N ARG A 222 5.98 -5.22 -13.06
CA ARG A 222 6.10 -4.21 -14.09
C ARG A 222 6.16 -4.83 -15.49
N VAL A 223 5.04 -4.87 -16.19
CA VAL A 223 4.93 -5.26 -17.61
C VAL A 223 3.85 -4.44 -18.31
N GLU A 224 3.78 -4.47 -19.64
CA GLU A 224 2.66 -3.86 -20.36
C GLU A 224 1.35 -4.59 -20.05
N SER A 225 0.23 -3.86 -20.05
CA SER A 225 -1.10 -4.44 -19.94
C SER A 225 -1.34 -5.56 -20.96
N ARG A 226 -1.94 -6.66 -20.49
CA ARG A 226 -2.32 -7.80 -21.31
C ARG A 226 -3.13 -7.41 -22.53
N TYR A 227 -4.14 -6.56 -22.35
CA TYR A 227 -5.00 -6.10 -23.42
C TYR A 227 -4.59 -4.71 -23.88
N ARG A 228 -4.39 -4.55 -25.19
CA ARG A 228 -4.28 -3.24 -25.84
C ARG A 228 -5.55 -2.92 -26.59
N HIS A 229 -6.13 -1.76 -26.32
CA HIS A 229 -7.28 -1.27 -27.06
C HIS A 229 -6.81 -0.59 -28.34
N ASP A 230 -7.36 -1.00 -29.48
CA ASP A 230 -7.23 -0.21 -30.70
C ASP A 230 -8.21 0.97 -30.67
N GLY A 231 -7.95 1.97 -31.53
CA GLY A 231 -8.82 3.13 -31.68
C GLY A 231 -10.24 2.82 -32.21
N ASN A 232 -10.51 1.57 -32.56
CA ASN A 232 -11.80 1.09 -33.06
C ASN A 232 -12.60 0.31 -31.98
N GLY A 233 -12.12 0.28 -30.74
CA GLY A 233 -12.81 -0.36 -29.61
C GLY A 233 -12.60 -1.87 -29.51
N SER A 234 -11.73 -2.46 -30.35
CA SER A 234 -11.32 -3.86 -30.24
C SER A 234 -10.15 -3.99 -29.26
N SER A 235 -10.07 -5.11 -28.55
CA SER A 235 -9.01 -5.41 -27.58
C SER A 235 -8.15 -6.55 -28.08
N LEU A 236 -6.86 -6.30 -28.29
CA LEU A 236 -5.87 -7.29 -28.64
C LEU A 236 -5.24 -7.89 -27.38
N ASP A 237 -5.35 -9.20 -27.19
CA ASP A 237 -4.58 -9.92 -26.17
C ASP A 237 -3.12 -10.01 -26.61
N THR A 238 -2.23 -9.44 -25.83
CA THR A 238 -0.80 -9.31 -26.13
C THR A 238 0.07 -10.28 -25.34
N TRP A 239 -0.52 -11.01 -24.40
CA TRP A 239 0.21 -11.99 -23.61
C TRP A 239 0.03 -13.41 -24.17
N LYS A 240 1.03 -14.25 -23.93
CA LYS A 240 1.02 -15.67 -24.30
C LYS A 240 1.70 -16.48 -23.21
N VAL A 241 1.28 -17.73 -23.05
CA VAL A 241 1.89 -18.69 -22.14
C VAL A 241 2.44 -19.88 -22.92
N ASP A 242 3.65 -20.29 -22.58
CA ASP A 242 4.29 -21.53 -23.00
C ASP A 242 4.84 -22.24 -21.75
N GLY A 243 4.11 -23.25 -21.26
CA GLY A 243 4.44 -23.93 -20.01
C GLY A 243 4.44 -22.98 -18.81
N SER A 244 5.60 -22.81 -18.17
CA SER A 244 5.80 -21.87 -17.04
C SER A 244 6.19 -20.46 -17.48
N ILE A 245 6.33 -20.22 -18.78
CA ILE A 245 6.84 -18.96 -19.31
C ILE A 245 5.67 -18.09 -19.78
N LEU A 246 5.56 -16.89 -19.20
CA LEU A 246 4.66 -15.84 -19.64
C LEU A 246 5.42 -14.84 -20.50
N VAL A 247 4.91 -14.54 -21.69
CA VAL A 247 5.52 -13.62 -22.67
C VAL A 247 4.54 -12.50 -23.00
N GLY A 248 5.06 -11.29 -23.21
CA GLY A 248 4.27 -10.13 -23.61
C GLY A 248 5.14 -8.91 -23.88
N PHE A 249 4.56 -7.72 -23.95
CA PHE A 249 5.31 -6.48 -24.21
C PHE A 249 5.85 -5.83 -22.93
N LEU A 250 7.00 -5.16 -23.05
CA LEU A 250 7.57 -4.35 -21.98
C LEU A 250 6.76 -3.07 -21.73
N ALA A 251 6.62 -2.73 -20.45
CA ALA A 251 6.02 -1.48 -20.02
C ALA A 251 6.91 -0.29 -20.44
N SER A 252 6.27 0.81 -20.83
CA SER A 252 6.97 2.09 -21.01
C SER A 252 7.17 2.78 -19.67
N SER A 253 8.32 3.41 -19.43
CA SER A 253 8.59 4.12 -18.19
C SER A 253 7.59 5.23 -17.91
N TYR A 254 7.28 5.45 -16.63
CA TYR A 254 6.41 6.54 -16.19
C TYR A 254 7.06 7.92 -16.40
N GLU A 255 8.38 8.01 -16.22
CA GLU A 255 9.14 9.27 -16.37
C GLU A 255 9.42 9.58 -17.83
N ASP A 256 9.73 8.57 -18.63
CA ASP A 256 10.05 8.69 -20.05
C ASP A 256 9.40 7.56 -20.86
N ARG A 257 8.27 7.89 -21.49
CA ARG A 257 7.49 6.92 -22.29
C ARG A 257 8.24 6.36 -23.50
N SER A 258 9.38 6.95 -23.89
CA SER A 258 10.22 6.40 -24.96
C SER A 258 11.09 5.23 -24.48
N LYS A 259 11.30 5.10 -23.16
CA LYS A 259 12.08 4.02 -22.55
C LYS A 259 11.21 2.86 -22.14
N LYS A 260 11.78 1.66 -22.21
CA LYS A 260 11.18 0.42 -21.71
C LYS A 260 11.80 0.06 -20.36
N GLU A 261 10.96 -0.42 -19.45
CA GLU A 261 11.39 -0.87 -18.12
C GLU A 261 11.54 -2.39 -18.11
N ALA A 262 12.51 -2.87 -17.32
CA ALA A 262 12.74 -4.28 -17.13
C ALA A 262 11.49 -4.95 -16.51
N PRO A 263 11.14 -6.16 -16.96
CA PRO A 263 9.99 -6.87 -16.44
C PRO A 263 10.19 -7.30 -14.99
N SER A 264 9.11 -7.38 -14.24
CA SER A 264 9.15 -7.91 -12.87
C SER A 264 7.90 -8.68 -12.49
N PHE A 265 8.04 -9.52 -11.46
CA PHE A 265 6.94 -10.09 -10.69
C PHE A 265 7.11 -9.77 -9.21
N VAL A 266 6.02 -9.84 -8.46
CA VAL A 266 5.99 -9.48 -7.04
C VAL A 266 5.51 -10.66 -6.23
N ILE A 267 6.31 -11.09 -5.25
CA ILE A 267 5.88 -12.04 -4.23
C ILE A 267 5.48 -11.23 -3.00
N THR A 268 4.25 -11.40 -2.52
CA THR A 268 3.74 -10.66 -1.36
C THR A 268 3.49 -11.60 -0.20
N VAL A 269 4.01 -11.26 0.97
CA VAL A 269 3.73 -11.92 2.25
C VAL A 269 2.83 -11.00 3.07
N SER A 270 1.67 -11.48 3.48
CA SER A 270 0.70 -10.72 4.26
C SER A 270 0.00 -11.59 5.29
N LYS A 271 -0.74 -10.95 6.20
CA LYS A 271 -1.72 -11.67 7.03
C LYS A 271 -2.79 -12.29 6.13
N LYS A 272 -3.22 -13.51 6.46
CA LYS A 272 -4.38 -14.14 5.83
C LYS A 272 -5.63 -13.31 6.12
N PRO A 273 -6.40 -12.88 5.11
CA PRO A 273 -7.63 -12.13 5.35
C PRO A 273 -8.64 -13.03 6.05
N ALA A 274 -9.38 -12.46 7.00
CA ALA A 274 -10.42 -13.18 7.74
C ALA A 274 -11.61 -13.58 6.85
N ASP A 275 -11.83 -12.86 5.75
CA ASP A 275 -12.87 -13.11 4.75
C ASP A 275 -12.30 -12.84 3.35
N GLU A 276 -12.49 -13.78 2.43
CA GLU A 276 -12.06 -13.66 1.03
C GLU A 276 -12.77 -12.53 0.27
N SER A 277 -13.91 -12.05 0.78
CA SER A 277 -14.65 -10.91 0.21
C SER A 277 -14.00 -9.55 0.51
N GLN A 278 -13.07 -9.49 1.47
CA GLN A 278 -12.37 -8.25 1.81
C GLN A 278 -11.27 -7.98 0.79
N TYR A 279 -11.55 -7.01 -0.10
CA TYR A 279 -10.53 -6.41 -0.95
C TYR A 279 -9.53 -5.63 -0.08
N GLY A 280 -8.42 -6.27 0.32
CA GLY A 280 -7.33 -5.58 1.00
C GLY A 280 -6.48 -6.47 1.89
N TYR A 281 -5.38 -5.89 2.35
CA TYR A 281 -4.50 -6.49 3.34
C TYR A 281 -5.04 -6.21 4.75
N SER A 282 -5.07 -7.24 5.62
CA SER A 282 -5.41 -7.04 7.03
C SER A 282 -4.20 -6.46 7.78
N PRO A 283 -4.36 -5.36 8.53
CA PRO A 283 -3.25 -4.75 9.26
C PRO A 283 -2.73 -5.69 10.36
N VAL A 284 -1.41 -5.70 10.51
CA VAL A 284 -0.70 -6.47 11.53
C VAL A 284 -0.07 -5.50 12.52
N TRP A 285 -0.64 -5.46 13.72
CA TRP A 285 -0.10 -4.72 14.87
C TRP A 285 0.60 -5.62 15.89
N ASP A 286 0.33 -6.93 15.85
CA ASP A 286 1.00 -7.92 16.68
C ASP A 286 2.48 -8.07 16.29
N ALA A 287 3.37 -8.06 17.29
CA ALA A 287 4.80 -8.05 17.08
C ALA A 287 5.32 -9.40 16.58
N GLU A 288 4.76 -10.51 17.07
CA GLU A 288 5.17 -11.86 16.69
C GLU A 288 4.80 -12.15 15.23
N LEU A 289 3.55 -11.87 14.84
CA LEU A 289 3.10 -12.03 13.45
C LEU A 289 3.86 -11.10 12.51
N ARG A 290 4.14 -9.85 12.90
CA ARG A 290 4.96 -8.93 12.10
C ARG A 290 6.38 -9.48 11.89
N GLN A 291 7.00 -10.02 12.93
CA GLN A 291 8.32 -10.62 12.85
C GLN A 291 8.31 -11.85 11.93
N ARG A 292 7.29 -12.70 12.05
CA ARG A 292 7.12 -13.89 11.20
C ARG A 292 6.96 -13.53 9.72
N ILE A 293 6.11 -12.56 9.39
CA ILE A 293 5.94 -12.06 8.00
C ILE A 293 7.27 -11.49 7.47
N THR A 294 7.98 -10.72 8.29
CA THR A 294 9.26 -10.11 7.91
C THR A 294 10.33 -11.17 7.66
N ALA A 295 10.49 -12.13 8.57
CA ALA A 295 11.47 -13.21 8.45
C ALA A 295 11.21 -14.05 7.19
N LEU A 296 9.95 -14.41 6.92
CA LEU A 296 9.59 -15.17 5.73
C LEU A 296 9.87 -14.39 4.44
N ALA A 297 9.57 -13.08 4.41
CA ALA A 297 9.90 -12.24 3.26
C ALA A 297 11.41 -12.15 3.03
N ASP A 298 12.21 -12.03 4.10
CA ASP A 298 13.67 -11.99 3.99
C ASP A 298 14.28 -13.32 3.51
N GLU A 299 13.69 -14.45 3.88
CA GLU A 299 14.07 -15.76 3.34
C GLU A 299 13.69 -15.90 1.87
N ILE A 300 12.52 -15.39 1.46
CA ILE A 300 12.12 -15.33 0.05
C ILE A 300 13.10 -14.47 -0.76
N ILE A 301 13.52 -13.31 -0.24
CA ILE A 301 14.53 -12.45 -0.89
C ILE A 301 15.83 -13.23 -1.12
N LYS A 302 16.33 -13.93 -0.10
CA LYS A 302 17.56 -14.74 -0.20
C LYS A 302 17.42 -15.87 -1.21
N GLY A 303 16.28 -16.59 -1.18
CA GLY A 303 15.99 -17.69 -2.10
C GLY A 303 15.97 -17.22 -3.54
N MET A 304 15.23 -16.15 -3.83
CA MET A 304 15.13 -15.59 -5.18
C MET A 304 16.43 -14.95 -5.67
N ALA A 305 17.25 -14.37 -4.79
CA ALA A 305 18.54 -13.80 -5.17
C ALA A 305 19.60 -14.87 -5.50
N SER A 306 19.33 -16.15 -5.21
CA SER A 306 20.24 -17.26 -5.46
C SER A 306 19.98 -18.00 -6.79
N VAL A 307 18.91 -17.62 -7.50
CA VAL A 307 18.51 -18.13 -8.82
C VAL A 307 19.10 -17.26 -9.93
#